data_AF-A0AA38LHV5-F1
#
_entry.id   AF-A0AA38LHV5-F1
#
_cell.length_a   1.000
_cell.length_b   1.000
_cell.length_c   1.000
_cell.angle_alpha   90.00
_cell.angle_beta   90.00
_cell.angle_gamma   90.00
#
_symmetry.space_group_name_H-M   'P 1'
#
loop_
_entity.id
_entity.type
_entity.pdbx_description
1 polymer ?
#
loop_
_entity_poly.entity_id
_entity_poly.type
_entity_poly.pdbx_seq_one_letter_code
_entity_poly.pdbx_strand_id
1 'polypeptide(L)'
;MPRISNSVVGILNFVVFLLSIPIVGLGIWLATRHETDCVKFLQGPVIIIGVFIMAVSLAGFIGACFRVSWLLWIYLFVMFLLIILLLSFTIFAFVVTNKGAGRLASGKGYKEYRLGDYSHWLQKRVQNADNWRKIQSCIRDAKVCKSLGRDEVYHFAADFYQRNLSPIQSGCCKPPSSCGYVYWNATYWEWVPPPPAGDTSDGDCATWSNEQDEVCYACDSCKAGVLASAKHDWRK
;
A
#
# COMPACT_ATOMS: atom_id res chain seq x y z
N MET A 1 -46.70 0.86 1.02
CA MET A 1 -45.76 1.37 2.05
C MET A 1 -44.62 2.19 1.42
N PRO A 2 -44.85 3.43 0.95
CA PRO A 2 -43.80 4.25 0.31
C PRO A 2 -43.13 5.28 1.23
N ARG A 3 -43.77 5.68 2.34
CA ARG A 3 -43.27 6.75 3.23
C ARG A 3 -42.06 6.32 4.04
N ILE A 4 -42.07 5.08 4.57
CA ILE A 4 -40.99 4.57 5.42
C ILE A 4 -39.70 4.41 4.61
N SER A 5 -39.77 3.87 3.38
CA SER A 5 -38.60 3.68 2.50
C SER A 5 -37.91 5.01 2.18
N ASN A 6 -38.67 6.04 1.79
CA ASN A 6 -38.08 7.35 1.50
C ASN A 6 -37.48 8.00 2.76
N SER A 7 -38.15 7.89 3.91
CA SER A 7 -37.60 8.41 5.17
C SER A 7 -36.28 7.72 5.56
N VAL A 8 -36.18 6.39 5.39
CA VAL A 8 -34.94 5.64 5.64
C VAL A 8 -33.83 6.06 4.68
N VAL A 9 -34.13 6.21 3.38
CA VAL A 9 -33.17 6.69 2.39
C VAL A 9 -32.65 8.08 2.74
N GLY A 10 -33.54 8.98 3.17
CA GLY A 10 -33.16 10.32 3.62
C GLY A 10 -32.22 10.28 4.84
N ILE A 11 -32.61 9.55 5.90
CA ILE A 11 -31.80 9.46 7.13
C ILE A 11 -30.42 8.85 6.83
N LEU A 12 -30.35 7.76 6.07
CA LEU A 12 -29.08 7.11 5.72
C LEU A 12 -28.16 8.06 4.94
N ASN A 13 -28.68 8.76 3.94
CA ASN A 13 -27.90 9.72 3.16
C ASN A 13 -27.45 10.92 4.01
N PHE A 14 -28.27 11.38 4.95
CA PHE A 14 -27.88 12.44 5.88
C PHE A 14 -26.72 12.01 6.79
N VAL A 15 -26.76 10.78 7.31
CA VAL A 15 -25.66 10.23 8.11
C VAL A 15 -24.38 10.11 7.29
N VAL A 16 -24.45 9.58 6.05
CA VAL A 16 -23.27 9.49 5.16
C VAL A 16 -22.71 10.88 4.84
N PHE A 17 -23.57 11.86 4.60
CA PHE A 17 -23.15 13.26 4.42
C PHE A 17 -22.37 13.77 5.64
N LEU A 18 -22.90 13.59 6.86
CA LEU A 18 -22.21 14.00 8.08
C LEU A 18 -20.86 13.30 8.26
N LEU A 19 -20.75 12.02 7.91
CA LEU A 19 -19.49 11.26 7.95
C LEU A 19 -18.48 11.70 6.87
N SER A 20 -18.94 12.22 5.73
CA SER A 20 -18.05 12.72 4.67
C SER A 20 -17.32 14.00 5.04
N ILE A 21 -17.92 14.85 5.90
CA ILE A 21 -17.33 16.13 6.35
C ILE A 21 -15.99 15.92 7.08
N PRO A 22 -15.88 15.08 8.14
CA PRO A 22 -14.59 14.86 8.80
C PRO A 22 -13.58 14.18 7.88
N ILE A 23 -14.00 13.34 6.93
CA ILE A 23 -13.08 12.70 5.96
C ILE A 23 -12.42 13.77 5.08
N VAL A 24 -13.21 14.68 4.51
CA VAL A 24 -12.68 15.79 3.69
C VAL A 24 -11.87 16.76 4.54
N GLY A 25 -12.35 17.09 5.75
CA GLY A 25 -11.67 17.98 6.69
C GLY A 25 -10.30 17.45 7.11
N LEU A 26 -10.21 16.15 7.48
CA LEU A 26 -8.93 15.49 7.78
C LEU A 26 -8.02 15.46 6.56
N GLY A 27 -8.57 15.19 5.37
CA GLY A 27 -7.81 15.24 4.12
C GLY A 27 -7.16 16.61 3.88
N ILE A 28 -7.93 17.70 4.01
CA ILE A 28 -7.43 19.07 3.83
C ILE A 28 -6.44 19.47 4.94
N TRP A 29 -6.72 19.07 6.19
CA TRP A 29 -5.83 19.36 7.31
C TRP A 29 -4.47 18.67 7.16
N LEU A 30 -4.45 17.41 6.70
CA LEU A 30 -3.21 16.70 6.38
C LEU A 30 -2.41 17.40 5.27
N ALA A 31 -3.08 17.99 4.26
CA ALA A 31 -2.44 18.79 3.21
C ALA A 31 -1.63 19.96 3.74
N THR A 32 -2.16 20.61 4.77
CA THR A 32 -1.64 21.88 5.26
C THR A 32 -0.56 21.68 6.33
N ARG A 33 -0.45 20.48 6.91
CA ARG A 33 0.51 20.17 7.98
C ARG A 33 1.68 19.30 7.56
N HIS A 34 1.53 18.48 6.52
CA HIS A 34 2.59 17.58 6.08
C HIS A 34 2.96 17.87 4.61
N GLU A 35 4.12 18.51 4.42
CA GLU A 35 4.66 18.85 3.10
C GLU A 35 5.36 17.69 2.37
N THR A 36 5.24 16.44 2.84
CA THR A 36 5.96 15.34 2.19
C THR A 36 5.21 14.84 0.95
N ASP A 37 5.98 14.48 -0.09
CA ASP A 37 5.45 13.90 -1.35
C ASP A 37 4.56 12.67 -1.10
N CYS A 38 4.83 11.96 0.00
CA CYS A 38 4.04 10.83 0.45
C CYS A 38 2.59 11.20 0.77
N VAL A 39 2.39 12.23 1.59
CA VAL A 39 1.06 12.64 2.04
C VAL A 39 0.25 13.18 0.86
N LYS A 40 0.88 13.98 -0.02
CA LYS A 40 0.25 14.49 -1.24
C LYS A 40 -0.21 13.37 -2.18
N PHE A 41 0.52 12.25 -2.25
CA PHE A 41 0.15 11.11 -3.08
C PHE A 41 -1.12 10.39 -2.60
N LEU A 42 -1.31 10.21 -1.29
CA LEU A 42 -2.51 9.56 -0.74
C LEU A 42 -3.72 10.51 -0.66
N GLN A 43 -3.49 11.78 -0.37
CA GLN A 43 -4.55 12.71 -0.01
C GLN A 43 -5.46 13.10 -1.18
N GLY A 44 -4.90 13.28 -2.38
CA GLY A 44 -5.67 13.69 -3.58
C GLY A 44 -6.86 12.75 -3.87
N PRO A 45 -6.64 11.44 -4.01
CA PRO A 45 -7.72 10.47 -4.19
C PRO A 45 -8.76 10.48 -3.05
N VAL A 46 -8.33 10.60 -1.80
CA VAL A 46 -9.23 10.58 -0.63
C VAL A 46 -10.17 11.79 -0.63
N ILE A 47 -9.67 13.00 -0.93
CA ILE A 47 -10.50 14.20 -1.00
C ILE A 47 -11.50 14.11 -2.15
N ILE A 48 -11.07 13.66 -3.33
CA ILE A 48 -11.95 13.53 -4.50
C ILE A 48 -13.10 12.56 -4.18
N ILE A 49 -12.80 11.41 -3.57
CA ILE A 49 -13.81 10.43 -3.17
C ILE A 49 -14.74 11.01 -2.09
N GLY A 50 -14.19 11.71 -1.09
CA GLY A 50 -14.98 12.33 -0.02
C GLY A 50 -15.97 13.38 -0.54
N VAL A 51 -15.52 14.28 -1.41
CA VAL A 51 -16.39 15.30 -2.04
C VAL A 51 -17.45 14.67 -2.93
N PHE A 52 -17.09 13.62 -3.68
CA PHE A 52 -18.05 12.90 -4.50
C PHE A 52 -19.15 12.22 -3.66
N ILE A 53 -18.78 11.53 -2.57
CA ILE A 53 -19.73 10.92 -1.64
C ILE A 53 -20.64 11.99 -1.03
N MET A 54 -20.07 13.12 -0.59
CA MET A 54 -20.82 14.24 -0.03
C MET A 54 -21.90 14.76 -1.01
N ALA A 55 -21.56 14.93 -2.29
CA ALA A 55 -22.50 15.39 -3.32
C ALA A 55 -23.64 14.39 -3.58
N VAL A 56 -23.31 13.10 -3.71
CA VAL A 56 -24.32 12.05 -3.94
C VAL A 56 -25.25 11.92 -2.73
N SER A 57 -24.71 11.97 -1.51
CA SER A 57 -25.49 11.92 -0.28
C SER A 57 -26.42 13.13 -0.13
N LEU A 58 -25.98 14.33 -0.47
CA LEU A 58 -26.83 15.51 -0.44
C LEU A 58 -27.99 15.40 -1.45
N ALA A 59 -27.71 14.91 -2.68
CA ALA A 59 -28.75 14.67 -3.68
C ALA A 59 -29.77 13.62 -3.21
N GLY A 60 -29.30 12.52 -2.59
CA GLY A 60 -30.16 11.48 -2.02
C GLY A 60 -31.05 12.00 -0.87
N PHE A 61 -30.48 12.83 0.02
CA PHE A 61 -31.21 13.45 1.12
C PHE A 61 -32.30 14.41 0.62
N ILE A 62 -31.93 15.36 -0.24
CA ILE A 62 -32.88 16.35 -0.81
C ILE A 62 -33.99 15.63 -1.59
N GLY A 63 -33.63 14.62 -2.40
CA GLY A 63 -34.59 13.87 -3.21
C GLY A 63 -35.61 13.10 -2.38
N ALA A 64 -35.16 12.54 -1.25
CA ALA A 64 -36.00 11.82 -0.31
C ALA A 64 -36.90 12.75 0.53
N CYS A 65 -36.35 13.86 1.05
CA CYS A 65 -37.07 14.79 1.93
C CYS A 65 -38.08 15.67 1.19
N PHE A 66 -37.68 16.23 0.05
CA PHE A 66 -38.52 17.12 -0.75
C PHE A 66 -39.30 16.38 -1.85
N ARG A 67 -39.17 15.05 -1.93
CA ARG A 67 -39.89 14.17 -2.86
C ARG A 67 -39.70 14.55 -4.35
N VAL A 68 -38.54 15.13 -4.67
CA VAL A 68 -38.20 15.56 -6.04
C VAL A 68 -37.88 14.34 -6.89
N SER A 69 -38.84 13.90 -7.71
CA SER A 69 -38.75 12.61 -8.42
C SER A 69 -37.60 12.53 -9.42
N TRP A 70 -37.28 13.63 -10.13
CA TRP A 70 -36.14 13.69 -11.05
C TRP A 70 -34.80 13.52 -10.33
N LEU A 71 -34.62 14.18 -9.18
CA LEU A 71 -33.40 14.08 -8.37
C LEU A 71 -33.23 12.67 -7.82
N LEU A 72 -34.33 12.04 -7.37
CA LEU A 72 -34.33 10.65 -6.93
C LEU A 72 -33.95 9.69 -8.06
N TRP A 73 -34.39 9.95 -9.29
CA TRP A 73 -34.06 9.13 -10.46
C TRP A 73 -32.57 9.23 -10.82
N ILE A 74 -32.00 10.44 -10.80
CA ILE A 74 -30.55 10.66 -10.96
C ILE A 74 -29.77 9.95 -9.86
N TYR A 75 -30.21 10.09 -8.59
CA TYR A 75 -29.59 9.40 -7.46
C TYR A 75 -29.56 7.88 -7.67
N LEU A 76 -30.71 7.28 -8.04
CA LEU A 76 -30.79 5.84 -8.29
C LEU A 76 -29.90 5.40 -9.46
N PHE A 77 -29.84 6.19 -10.54
CA PHE A 77 -28.97 5.92 -11.68
C PHE A 77 -27.48 5.98 -11.30
N VAL A 78 -27.05 7.02 -10.57
CA VAL A 78 -25.67 7.14 -10.08
C VAL A 78 -25.33 5.99 -9.13
N MET A 79 -26.23 5.65 -8.20
CA MET A 79 -26.04 4.53 -7.28
C MET A 79 -25.89 3.20 -8.02
N PHE A 80 -26.67 2.97 -9.06
CA PHE A 80 -26.55 1.77 -9.90
C PHE A 80 -25.17 1.69 -10.59
N LEU A 81 -24.68 2.80 -11.16
CA LEU A 81 -23.34 2.86 -11.74
C LEU A 81 -22.24 2.61 -10.71
N LEU A 82 -22.38 3.15 -9.49
CA LEU A 82 -21.43 2.91 -8.40
C LEU A 82 -21.39 1.44 -7.98
N ILE A 83 -22.54 0.77 -7.93
CA ILE A 83 -22.60 -0.67 -7.63
C ILE A 83 -21.88 -1.47 -8.71
N ILE A 84 -22.12 -1.21 -10.00
CA ILE A 84 -21.40 -1.87 -11.10
C ILE A 84 -19.90 -1.63 -11.00
N LEU A 85 -19.50 -0.38 -10.77
CA LEU A 85 -18.10 0.00 -10.63
C LEU A 85 -17.44 -0.76 -9.47
N LEU A 86 -18.08 -0.80 -8.30
CA LEU A 86 -17.59 -1.52 -7.13
C LEU A 86 -17.45 -3.02 -7.41
N LEU A 87 -18.45 -3.65 -8.03
CA LEU A 87 -18.38 -5.07 -8.40
C LEU A 87 -17.26 -5.36 -9.40
N SER A 88 -17.08 -4.50 -10.41
CA SER A 88 -15.98 -4.63 -11.37
C SER A 88 -14.62 -4.49 -10.69
N PHE A 89 -14.50 -3.54 -9.76
CA PHE A 89 -13.28 -3.29 -9.02
C PHE A 89 -12.96 -4.43 -8.05
N THR A 90 -13.94 -5.01 -7.36
CA THR A 90 -13.69 -6.14 -6.45
C THR A 90 -13.21 -7.38 -7.19
N ILE A 91 -13.82 -7.71 -8.34
CA ILE A 91 -13.37 -8.80 -9.21
C ILE A 91 -11.94 -8.53 -9.69
N PHE A 92 -11.69 -7.32 -10.19
CA PHE A 92 -10.35 -6.93 -10.65
C PHE A 92 -9.31 -7.02 -9.52
N ALA A 93 -9.60 -6.45 -8.35
CA ALA A 93 -8.75 -6.48 -7.17
C ALA A 93 -8.43 -7.91 -6.75
N PHE A 94 -9.42 -8.81 -6.74
CA PHE A 94 -9.20 -10.21 -6.44
C PHE A 94 -8.25 -10.87 -7.45
N VAL A 95 -8.47 -10.67 -8.75
CA VAL A 95 -7.62 -11.24 -9.81
C VAL A 95 -6.18 -10.76 -9.70
N VAL A 96 -5.95 -9.46 -9.50
CA VAL A 96 -4.58 -8.91 -9.47
C VAL A 96 -3.83 -9.22 -8.16
N THR A 97 -4.55 -9.37 -7.04
CA THR A 97 -3.95 -9.65 -5.71
C THR A 97 -3.84 -11.15 -5.41
N ASN A 98 -4.45 -12.04 -6.19
CA ASN A 98 -4.36 -13.48 -5.95
C ASN A 98 -2.91 -13.99 -6.02
N LYS A 99 -2.16 -13.54 -7.04
CA LYS A 99 -0.73 -13.85 -7.22
C LYS A 99 0.17 -13.13 -6.19
N GLY A 100 1.37 -13.65 -5.96
CA GLY A 100 2.37 -13.07 -5.06
C GLY A 100 2.30 -13.63 -3.63
N ALA A 101 2.99 -14.74 -3.39
CA ALA A 101 3.23 -15.27 -2.06
C ALA A 101 4.73 -15.16 -1.76
N GLY A 102 5.08 -14.52 -0.64
CA GLY A 102 6.47 -14.51 -0.17
C GLY A 102 6.97 -15.94 0.02
N ARG A 103 8.17 -16.22 -0.47
CA ARG A 103 8.80 -17.53 -0.37
C ARG A 103 9.47 -17.66 0.99
N LEU A 104 9.30 -18.78 1.68
CA LEU A 104 10.04 -19.04 2.91
C LEU A 104 11.52 -19.21 2.56
N ALA A 105 12.39 -18.45 3.21
CA ALA A 105 13.82 -18.70 3.13
C ALA A 105 14.18 -19.85 4.10
N SER A 106 14.92 -20.84 3.61
CA SER A 106 15.33 -22.01 4.41
C SER A 106 16.03 -21.58 5.70
N GLY A 107 15.50 -22.02 6.84
CA GLY A 107 16.08 -21.74 8.16
C GLY A 107 15.91 -20.30 8.67
N LYS A 108 15.06 -19.48 8.04
CA LYS A 108 14.81 -18.09 8.43
C LYS A 108 13.36 -17.85 8.84
N GLY A 109 13.15 -16.97 9.83
CA GLY A 109 11.83 -16.55 10.32
C GLY A 109 11.10 -15.57 9.39
N TYR A 110 11.75 -15.09 8.34
CA TYR A 110 11.16 -14.16 7.38
C TYR A 110 10.98 -14.75 5.99
N LYS A 111 10.11 -14.11 5.20
CA LYS A 111 9.86 -14.44 3.80
C LYS A 111 10.69 -13.57 2.87
N GLU A 112 11.03 -14.10 1.70
CA GLU A 112 11.62 -13.36 0.59
C GLU A 112 10.57 -13.09 -0.48
N TYR A 113 10.67 -11.91 -1.08
CA TYR A 113 9.67 -11.42 -2.02
C TYR A 113 10.35 -11.13 -3.35
N ARG A 114 9.84 -11.76 -4.42
CA ARG A 114 10.29 -11.50 -5.79
C ARG A 114 9.19 -10.80 -6.56
N LEU A 115 9.56 -9.76 -7.31
CA LEU A 115 8.59 -8.96 -8.06
C LEU A 115 7.87 -9.80 -9.14
N GLY A 116 8.58 -10.77 -9.72
CA GLY A 116 8.03 -11.71 -10.71
C GLY A 116 6.89 -12.60 -10.18
N ASP A 117 6.74 -12.77 -8.86
CA ASP A 117 5.66 -13.59 -8.30
C ASP A 117 4.29 -12.87 -8.33
N TYR A 118 4.25 -11.57 -8.64
CA TYR A 118 3.04 -10.74 -8.67
C TYR A 118 2.42 -10.63 -10.07
N SER A 119 1.17 -10.17 -10.17
CA SER A 119 0.51 -9.93 -11.46
C SER A 119 1.20 -8.81 -12.24
N HIS A 120 1.22 -8.91 -13.57
CA HIS A 120 1.81 -7.89 -14.45
C HIS A 120 1.26 -6.48 -14.20
N TRP A 121 -0.01 -6.36 -13.82
CA TRP A 121 -0.60 -5.07 -13.48
C TRP A 121 0.06 -4.43 -12.25
N LEU A 122 0.28 -5.21 -11.19
CA LEU A 122 0.97 -4.72 -9.98
C LEU A 122 2.43 -4.41 -10.26
N GLN A 123 3.13 -5.27 -11.01
CA GLN A 123 4.52 -5.03 -11.43
C GLN A 123 4.65 -3.71 -12.17
N LYS A 124 3.78 -3.44 -13.15
CA LYS A 124 3.78 -2.19 -13.93
C LYS A 124 3.57 -0.96 -13.07
N ARG A 125 2.81 -1.07 -11.97
CA ARG A 125 2.55 0.06 -11.06
C ARG A 125 3.80 0.47 -10.28
N VAL A 126 4.59 -0.49 -9.82
CA VAL A 126 5.82 -0.26 -9.04
C VAL A 126 7.08 -0.10 -9.90
N GLN A 127 7.05 -0.55 -11.16
CA GLN A 127 8.13 -0.31 -12.13
C GLN A 127 8.08 1.09 -12.76
N ASN A 128 6.91 1.74 -12.76
CA ASN A 128 6.78 3.11 -13.22
C ASN A 128 7.56 4.05 -12.28
N ALA A 129 8.58 4.73 -12.82
CA ALA A 129 9.51 5.55 -12.04
C ALA A 129 8.82 6.68 -11.24
N ASP A 130 7.83 7.36 -11.82
CA ASP A 130 7.12 8.45 -11.14
C ASP A 130 6.29 7.96 -9.95
N ASN A 131 5.61 6.82 -10.12
CA ASN A 131 4.85 6.20 -9.04
C ASN A 131 5.81 5.67 -7.96
N TRP A 132 6.90 5.03 -8.38
CA TRP A 132 7.88 4.47 -7.44
C TRP A 132 8.56 5.55 -6.62
N ARG A 133 8.93 6.68 -7.23
CA ARG A 133 9.53 7.82 -6.49
C ARG A 133 8.66 8.30 -5.33
N LYS A 134 7.34 8.37 -5.53
CA LYS A 134 6.37 8.75 -4.49
C LYS A 134 6.23 7.68 -3.40
N ILE A 135 6.22 6.40 -3.81
CA ILE A 135 6.18 5.27 -2.88
C ILE A 135 7.47 5.22 -2.04
N GLN A 136 8.62 5.39 -2.67
CA GLN A 136 9.92 5.41 -2.03
C GLN A 136 10.03 6.56 -1.03
N SER A 137 9.53 7.76 -1.34
CA SER A 137 9.47 8.85 -0.36
C SER A 137 8.65 8.48 0.87
N CYS A 138 7.52 7.77 0.71
CA CYS A 138 6.75 7.27 1.85
C CYS A 138 7.53 6.30 2.74
N ILE A 139 8.27 5.37 2.13
CA ILE A 139 9.03 4.35 2.88
C ILE A 139 10.18 5.00 3.66
N ARG A 140 10.86 5.97 3.04
CA ARG A 140 11.94 6.73 3.66
C ARG A 140 11.41 7.58 4.82
N ASP A 141 10.32 8.31 4.62
CA ASP A 141 9.67 9.13 5.65
C ASP A 141 9.19 8.30 6.85
N ALA A 142 8.65 7.11 6.59
CA ALA A 142 8.22 6.17 7.62
C ALA A 142 9.38 5.54 8.41
N LYS A 143 10.64 5.76 7.98
CA LYS A 143 11.87 5.29 8.65
C LYS A 143 11.84 3.77 8.91
N VAL A 144 11.29 3.01 7.96
CA VAL A 144 11.03 1.56 8.13
C VAL A 144 12.30 0.75 8.37
N CYS A 145 13.43 1.13 7.75
CA CYS A 145 14.70 0.43 7.94
C CYS A 145 15.48 0.94 9.17
N LYS A 146 15.29 2.20 9.55
CA LYS A 146 15.89 2.75 10.78
C LYS A 146 15.27 2.16 12.05
N SER A 147 14.09 1.56 11.98
CA SER A 147 13.53 0.81 13.12
C SER A 147 14.23 -0.53 13.34
N LEU A 148 14.82 -1.14 12.29
CA LEU A 148 15.58 -2.40 12.42
C LEU A 148 16.89 -2.21 13.20
N GLY A 149 17.59 -1.10 12.97
CA GLY A 149 18.89 -0.82 13.62
C GLY A 149 18.80 -0.26 15.04
N ARG A 150 17.60 0.01 15.56
CA ARG A 150 17.40 0.63 16.89
C ARG A 150 17.15 -0.38 18.01
N ASP A 151 16.88 -1.62 17.65
CA ASP A 151 16.73 -2.70 18.61
C ASP A 151 18.13 -3.18 19.00
N GLU A 152 18.59 -2.81 20.19
CA GLU A 152 19.93 -3.14 20.75
C GLU A 152 20.13 -4.64 21.09
N VAL A 153 19.22 -5.52 20.65
CA VAL A 153 19.13 -6.93 21.07
C VAL A 153 19.97 -7.87 20.21
N TYR A 154 20.58 -7.39 19.11
CA TYR A 154 21.18 -8.26 18.09
C TYR A 154 22.69 -8.40 18.26
N HIS A 155 23.11 -9.36 19.08
CA HIS A 155 24.51 -9.70 19.22
C HIS A 155 25.00 -10.66 18.12
N PHE A 156 24.13 -11.49 17.55
CA PHE A 156 24.51 -12.52 16.57
C PHE A 156 23.60 -12.58 15.33
N ALA A 157 24.16 -13.04 14.21
CA ALA A 157 23.44 -13.21 12.94
C ALA A 157 22.22 -14.15 13.04
N ALA A 158 22.30 -15.17 13.90
CA ALA A 158 21.23 -16.13 14.13
C ALA A 158 19.97 -15.46 14.68
N ASP A 159 20.12 -14.50 15.58
CA ASP A 159 19.00 -13.75 16.19
C ASP A 159 18.25 -12.95 15.12
N PHE A 160 19.00 -12.35 14.19
CA PHE A 160 18.42 -11.65 13.06
C PHE A 160 17.67 -12.60 12.10
N TYR A 161 18.25 -13.77 11.79
CA TYR A 161 17.63 -14.72 10.87
C TYR A 161 16.35 -15.34 11.39
N GLN A 162 16.18 -15.48 12.71
CA GLN A 162 14.95 -16.00 13.30
C GLN A 162 13.83 -14.94 13.42
N ARG A 163 14.12 -13.67 13.10
CA ARG A 163 13.14 -12.60 13.24
C ARG A 163 12.02 -12.69 12.21
N ASN A 164 10.79 -12.49 12.67
CA ASN A 164 9.63 -12.26 11.81
C ASN A 164 9.65 -10.82 11.28
N LEU A 165 10.37 -10.60 10.18
CA LEU A 165 10.40 -9.30 9.50
C LEU A 165 9.09 -9.06 8.75
N SER A 166 8.61 -7.81 8.76
CA SER A 166 7.50 -7.40 7.90
C SER A 166 7.91 -7.49 6.42
N PRO A 167 6.95 -7.61 5.48
CA PRO A 167 7.28 -7.70 4.07
C PRO A 167 8.18 -6.56 3.56
N ILE A 168 7.88 -5.32 3.94
CA ILE A 168 8.70 -4.15 3.58
C ILE A 168 10.09 -4.23 4.24
N GLN A 169 10.19 -4.64 5.51
CA GLN A 169 11.49 -4.77 6.18
C GLN A 169 12.39 -5.80 5.49
N SER A 170 11.83 -6.98 5.19
CA SER A 170 12.58 -8.05 4.52
C SER A 170 12.96 -7.75 3.07
N GLY A 171 12.17 -6.93 2.37
CA GLY A 171 12.39 -6.59 0.96
C GLY A 171 13.26 -5.35 0.76
N CYS A 172 13.18 -4.35 1.64
CA CYS A 172 13.85 -3.06 1.47
C CYS A 172 15.08 -2.86 2.38
N CYS A 173 15.12 -3.52 3.55
CA CYS A 173 16.09 -3.20 4.60
C CYS A 173 17.21 -4.25 4.77
N LYS A 174 17.26 -5.26 3.90
CA LYS A 174 18.34 -6.25 3.83
C LYS A 174 18.62 -6.63 2.37
N PRO A 175 19.83 -7.11 2.05
CA PRO A 175 20.10 -7.66 0.73
C PRO A 175 19.33 -9.00 0.52
N PRO A 176 19.01 -9.37 -0.73
CA PRO A 176 18.52 -10.70 -1.06
C PRO A 176 19.51 -11.79 -0.63
N SER A 177 19.03 -12.95 -0.15
CA SER A 177 19.94 -14.02 0.28
C SER A 177 20.73 -14.63 -0.89
N SER A 178 20.23 -14.50 -2.12
CA SER A 178 20.92 -14.90 -3.36
C SER A 178 22.24 -14.16 -3.57
N CYS A 179 22.39 -12.96 -2.99
CA CYS A 179 23.55 -12.10 -3.24
C CYS A 179 24.80 -12.48 -2.42
N GLY A 180 24.69 -13.39 -1.43
CA GLY A 180 25.85 -13.88 -0.66
C GLY A 180 26.45 -12.89 0.36
N TYR A 181 25.78 -11.78 0.66
CA TYR A 181 26.24 -10.84 1.68
C TYR A 181 26.28 -11.47 3.07
N VAL A 182 27.31 -11.16 3.85
CA VAL A 182 27.48 -11.63 5.22
C VAL A 182 26.91 -10.61 6.19
N TYR A 183 26.16 -11.09 7.17
CA TYR A 183 25.59 -10.25 8.22
C TYR A 183 26.70 -9.72 9.13
N TRP A 184 26.73 -8.39 9.30
CA TRP A 184 27.60 -7.74 10.29
C TRP A 184 26.76 -7.09 11.39
N ASN A 185 25.79 -6.24 11.01
CA ASN A 185 24.77 -5.73 11.91
C ASN A 185 23.42 -5.56 11.18
N ALA A 186 22.36 -5.18 11.90
CA ALA A 186 21.00 -5.09 11.36
C ALA A 186 20.84 -4.17 10.13
N THR A 187 21.74 -3.20 9.95
CA THR A 187 21.71 -2.22 8.85
C THR A 187 22.94 -2.28 7.94
N TYR A 188 23.91 -3.14 8.23
CA TYR A 188 25.19 -3.21 7.55
C TYR A 188 25.52 -4.66 7.20
N TRP A 189 25.78 -4.87 5.91
CA TRP A 189 26.07 -6.17 5.34
C TRP A 189 27.37 -6.09 4.55
N GLU A 190 28.28 -7.02 4.82
CA GLU A 190 29.57 -7.06 4.16
C GLU A 190 29.46 -7.88 2.87
N TRP A 191 29.91 -7.29 1.75
CA TRP A 191 29.97 -8.00 0.48
C TRP A 191 31.15 -8.95 0.48
N VAL A 192 30.89 -10.25 0.32
CA VAL A 192 31.92 -11.25 0.11
C VAL A 192 31.71 -11.82 -1.30
N PRO A 193 32.72 -11.77 -2.19
CA PRO A 193 32.57 -12.28 -3.54
C PRO A 193 32.20 -13.78 -3.48
N PRO A 194 31.11 -14.21 -4.14
CA PRO A 194 30.76 -15.61 -4.19
C PRO A 194 31.83 -16.41 -4.95
N PRO A 195 32.04 -17.71 -4.65
CA PRO A 195 32.84 -18.59 -5.49
C PRO A 195 32.26 -18.64 -6.92
N PRO A 196 33.06 -18.96 -7.95
CA PRO A 196 32.69 -18.83 -9.35
C PRO A 196 31.71 -19.95 -9.78
N ALA A 197 30.48 -19.91 -9.29
CA ALA A 197 29.36 -20.75 -9.70
C ALA A 197 28.07 -20.22 -9.06
N GLY A 198 27.44 -19.27 -9.71
CA GLY A 198 26.11 -18.79 -9.32
C GLY A 198 25.75 -17.61 -10.19
N ASP A 199 24.78 -17.82 -11.07
CA ASP A 199 24.23 -16.78 -11.94
C ASP A 199 23.66 -15.65 -11.06
N THR A 200 24.44 -14.60 -10.81
CA THR A 200 23.94 -13.39 -10.14
C THR A 200 23.18 -12.56 -11.16
N SER A 201 22.13 -13.14 -11.74
CA SER A 201 21.20 -12.44 -12.64
C SER A 201 20.25 -11.50 -11.87
N ASP A 202 20.41 -11.41 -10.56
CA ASP A 202 19.55 -10.63 -9.66
C ASP A 202 20.11 -9.20 -9.58
N GLY A 203 19.56 -8.29 -10.39
CA GLY A 203 19.99 -6.88 -10.45
C GLY A 203 19.92 -6.16 -9.10
N ASP A 204 19.16 -6.70 -8.16
CA ASP A 204 19.09 -6.24 -6.78
C ASP A 204 20.44 -6.29 -6.06
N CYS A 205 21.30 -7.26 -6.37
CA CYS A 205 22.61 -7.41 -5.71
C CYS A 205 23.54 -6.23 -6.00
N ALA A 206 23.49 -5.69 -7.22
CA ALA A 206 24.27 -4.51 -7.60
C ALA A 206 23.64 -3.20 -7.09
N THR A 207 22.37 -3.24 -6.69
CA THR A 207 21.58 -2.08 -6.29
C THR A 207 21.57 -1.88 -4.76
N TRP A 208 22.04 -2.87 -3.99
CA TRP A 208 22.14 -2.77 -2.53
C TRP A 208 23.17 -1.72 -2.09
N SER A 209 22.82 -0.92 -1.07
CA SER A 209 23.74 -0.02 -0.37
C SER A 209 23.51 -0.09 1.14
N ASN A 210 24.60 0.09 1.90
CA ASN A 210 24.60 0.11 3.37
C ASN A 210 24.26 1.50 3.94
N GLU A 211 24.07 2.52 3.08
CA GLU A 211 23.64 3.84 3.53
C GLU A 211 22.17 3.81 3.95
N GLN A 212 21.85 4.26 5.17
CA GLN A 212 20.52 4.10 5.76
C GLN A 212 19.39 4.82 4.98
N ASP A 213 19.72 5.88 4.24
CA ASP A 213 18.78 6.63 3.41
C ASP A 213 18.72 6.13 1.94
N GLU A 214 19.66 5.26 1.57
CA GLU A 214 19.83 4.69 0.23
C GLU A 214 19.96 3.16 0.24
N VAL A 215 19.32 2.48 1.20
CA VAL A 215 19.20 1.01 1.19
C VAL A 215 18.53 0.50 -0.10
N CYS A 216 18.18 -0.78 -0.19
CA CYS A 216 17.56 -1.42 -1.38
C CYS A 216 16.19 -0.84 -1.84
N TYR A 217 15.87 0.43 -1.60
CA TYR A 217 14.69 1.13 -2.10
C TYR A 217 14.56 1.13 -3.62
N ALA A 218 15.64 0.98 -4.38
CA ALA A 218 15.56 0.83 -5.83
C ALA A 218 15.35 -0.63 -6.30
N CYS A 219 15.54 -1.60 -5.40
CA CYS A 219 15.49 -3.02 -5.68
C CYS A 219 14.07 -3.53 -5.97
N ASP A 220 13.97 -4.54 -6.82
CA ASP A 220 12.73 -5.22 -7.13
C ASP A 220 12.22 -6.03 -5.94
N SER A 221 13.11 -6.51 -5.06
CA SER A 221 12.76 -7.10 -3.77
C SER A 221 12.02 -6.11 -2.86
N CYS A 222 12.40 -4.82 -2.88
CA CYS A 222 11.71 -3.79 -2.11
C CYS A 222 10.32 -3.49 -2.70
N LYS A 223 10.23 -3.35 -4.03
CA LYS A 223 8.95 -3.22 -4.74
C LYS A 223 8.01 -4.39 -4.42
N ALA A 224 8.54 -5.62 -4.41
CA ALA A 224 7.80 -6.82 -4.05
C ALA A 224 7.36 -6.80 -2.57
N GLY A 225 8.24 -6.36 -1.66
CA GLY A 225 7.93 -6.18 -0.23
C GLY A 225 6.79 -5.19 0.01
N VAL A 226 6.73 -4.09 -0.75
CA VAL A 226 5.61 -3.13 -0.70
C VAL A 226 4.31 -3.78 -1.17
N LEU A 227 4.33 -4.50 -2.29
CA LEU A 227 3.15 -5.21 -2.80
C LEU A 227 2.66 -6.29 -1.81
N ALA A 228 3.58 -7.00 -1.16
CA ALA A 228 3.25 -7.94 -0.10
C ALA A 228 2.61 -7.28 1.12
N SER A 229 3.14 -6.14 1.57
CA SER A 229 2.56 -5.41 2.71
C SER A 229 1.14 -4.94 2.37
N ALA A 230 0.95 -4.33 1.20
CA ALA A 230 -0.37 -3.90 0.76
C ALA A 230 -1.36 -5.07 0.67
N LYS A 231 -0.92 -6.24 0.17
CA LYS A 231 -1.74 -7.46 0.13
C LYS A 231 -2.06 -8.00 1.53
N HIS A 232 -1.10 -7.96 2.44
CA HIS A 232 -1.29 -8.40 3.82
C HIS A 232 -2.30 -7.52 4.55
N ASP A 233 -2.20 -6.20 4.39
CA ASP A 233 -3.10 -5.24 5.04
C ASP A 233 -4.51 -5.28 4.47
N TRP A 234 -4.67 -5.63 3.18
CA TRP A 234 -6.00 -5.88 2.60
C TRP A 234 -6.71 -7.11 3.18
N ARG A 235 -5.95 -8.14 3.55
CA ARG A 235 -6.51 -9.42 4.04
C ARG A 235 -6.76 -9.44 5.56
N LYS A 236 -6.31 -8.40 6.28
CA LYS A 236 -6.62 -8.19 7.69
C LYS A 236 -7.99 -7.53 7.84
#